data_AF-A0A9J6H6T2-F1
#
_entry.id   AF-A0A9J6H6T2-F1
#
_cell.length_a   1.000
_cell.length_b   1.000
_cell.length_c   1.000
_cell.angle_alpha   90.00
_cell.angle_beta   90.00
_cell.angle_gamma   90.00
#
_symmetry.space_group_name_H-M   'P 1'
#
loop_
_entity.id
_entity.type
_entity.pdbx_description
1 polymer ?
#
loop_
_entity_poly.entity_id
_entity_poly.type
_entity_poly.pdbx_seq_one_letter_code
_entity_poly.pdbx_strand_id
1 'polypeptide(L)'
;MTNAEQHELLREIIHRQTTPSAPPLRILFTGPAGCGKTFVLRLAMDLYNRYSNTANTAYNAFVICASTGKAAVVVGGTTVHAVFKLSRKTTGPNKGRRPQRQ
;
A
#
# COMPACT_ATOMS: atom_id res chain seq x y z
N MET A 1 -19.12 0.61 8.56
CA MET A 1 -18.74 1.58 9.60
C MET A 1 -17.48 1.08 10.29
N THR A 2 -16.59 1.98 10.72
CA THR A 2 -15.38 1.62 11.49
C THR A 2 -15.75 1.26 12.92
N ASN A 3 -15.04 0.32 13.53
CA ASN A 3 -15.13 0.09 14.98
C ASN A 3 -14.31 1.14 15.77
N ALA A 4 -14.33 1.08 17.10
CA ALA A 4 -13.63 2.04 17.96
C ALA A 4 -12.11 2.08 17.72
N GLU A 5 -11.45 0.91 17.64
CA GLU A 5 -10.00 0.80 17.42
C GLU A 5 -9.58 1.35 16.05
N GLN A 6 -10.35 1.02 15.01
CA GLN A 6 -10.15 1.53 13.66
C GLN A 6 -10.32 3.04 13.61
N HIS A 7 -11.31 3.57 14.34
CA HIS A 7 -11.56 5.00 14.43
C HIS A 7 -10.41 5.73 15.14
N GLU A 8 -9.89 5.18 16.23
CA GLU A 8 -8.76 5.75 16.95
C GLU A 8 -7.50 5.82 16.07
N LEU A 9 -7.22 4.74 15.33
CA LEU A 9 -6.11 4.74 14.39
C LEU A 9 -6.24 5.82 13.30
N LEU A 10 -7.44 6.01 12.74
CA LEU A 10 -7.66 7.05 11.72
C LEU A 10 -7.49 8.46 12.30
N ARG A 11 -7.87 8.70 13.56
CA ARG A 11 -7.61 9.96 14.25
C ARG A 11 -6.11 10.20 14.43
N GLU A 12 -5.36 9.17 14.83
CA GLU A 12 -3.91 9.26 14.98
C GLU A 12 -3.21 9.57 13.65
N ILE A 13 -3.67 8.97 12.54
CA ILE A 13 -3.17 9.30 11.19
C ILE A 13 -3.38 10.78 10.88
N ILE A 14 -4.57 11.33 11.11
CA ILE A 14 -4.87 12.75 10.85
C ILE A 14 -4.03 13.67 11.74
N HIS A 15 -3.91 13.34 13.03
CA HIS A 15 -3.12 14.12 13.98
C HIS A 15 -1.67 14.27 13.52
N ARG A 16 -1.05 13.16 13.07
CA ARG A 16 0.33 13.18 12.57
C ARG A 16 0.48 13.95 11.26
N GLN A 17 -0.49 13.83 10.35
CA GLN A 17 -0.47 14.56 9.08
C GLN A 17 -0.60 16.08 9.25
N THR A 18 -1.19 16.52 10.36
CA THR A 18 -1.42 17.93 10.67
C THR A 18 -0.42 18.53 11.67
N THR A 19 0.52 17.72 12.18
CA THR A 19 1.51 18.14 13.19
C THR A 19 2.92 18.11 12.59
N PRO A 20 3.58 19.26 12.33
CA PRO A 20 4.84 19.36 11.57
C PRO A 20 6.08 18.62 12.10
N SER A 21 6.01 17.99 13.28
CA SER A 21 7.14 17.30 13.92
C SER A 21 6.76 15.92 14.46
N ALA A 22 5.60 15.40 14.09
CA ALA A 22 5.18 14.08 14.55
C ALA A 22 6.10 12.98 13.99
N PRO A 23 6.51 11.98 14.79
CA PRO A 23 7.33 10.89 14.30
C PRO A 23 6.58 10.05 13.25
N PRO A 24 7.28 9.37 12.34
CA PRO A 24 6.65 8.47 11.37
C PRO A 24 5.83 7.37 12.06
N LEU A 25 4.63 7.10 11.56
CA LEU A 25 3.76 6.04 12.05
C LEU A 25 4.09 4.72 11.35
N ARG A 26 4.36 3.67 12.13
CA ARG A 26 4.56 2.30 11.64
C ARG A 26 3.47 1.41 12.22
N ILE A 27 2.69 0.79 11.35
CA ILE A 27 1.53 -0.03 11.75
C ILE A 27 1.67 -1.42 11.16
N LEU A 28 1.36 -2.43 11.97
CA LEU A 28 1.10 -3.79 11.51
C LEU A 28 -0.38 -4.10 11.73
N PHE A 29 -1.14 -4.25 10.65
CA PHE A 29 -2.52 -4.70 10.74
C PHE A 29 -2.56 -6.22 10.98
N THR A 30 -2.90 -6.62 12.20
CA THR A 30 -3.10 -8.02 12.59
C THR A 30 -4.59 -8.34 12.76
N GLY A 31 -4.92 -9.63 12.83
CA GLY A 31 -6.26 -10.14 13.08
C GLY A 31 -6.76 -11.12 12.01
N PRO A 32 -7.88 -11.83 12.28
CA PRO A 32 -8.44 -12.82 11.38
C PRO A 32 -8.82 -12.28 10.00
N ALA A 33 -9.01 -13.18 9.03
CA ALA A 33 -9.59 -12.83 7.75
C ALA A 33 -10.99 -12.21 7.95
N GLY A 34 -11.34 -11.19 7.16
CA GLY A 34 -12.66 -10.54 7.26
C GLY A 34 -12.78 -9.42 8.30
N CYS A 35 -11.81 -9.19 9.18
CA CYS A 35 -11.89 -8.14 10.22
C CYS A 35 -11.71 -6.69 9.72
N GLY A 36 -11.76 -6.44 8.40
CA GLY A 36 -11.73 -5.09 7.85
C GLY A 36 -10.35 -4.45 7.69
N LYS A 37 -9.24 -5.19 7.77
CA LYS A 37 -7.88 -4.63 7.56
C LYS A 37 -7.72 -3.85 6.26
N THR A 38 -8.16 -4.44 5.13
CA THR A 38 -8.13 -3.78 3.81
C THR A 38 -9.07 -2.57 3.74
N PHE A 39 -10.17 -2.59 4.49
CA PHE A 39 -11.08 -1.46 4.58
C PHE A 39 -10.41 -0.28 5.29
N VAL A 40 -9.75 -0.51 6.43
CA VAL A 40 -9.00 0.52 7.16
C VAL A 40 -7.85 1.08 6.32
N LEU A 41 -7.11 0.21 5.62
CA LEU A 41 -6.05 0.60 4.70
C LEU A 41 -6.55 1.59 3.63
N ARG A 42 -7.73 1.34 3.04
CA ARG A 42 -8.35 2.24 2.04
C ARG A 42 -8.78 3.57 2.64
N LEU A 43 -9.30 3.58 3.87
CA LEU A 43 -9.63 4.82 4.58
C LEU A 43 -8.38 5.64 4.89
N ALA A 44 -7.29 5.00 5.31
CA ALA A 44 -6.01 5.68 5.53
C ALA A 44 -5.54 6.35 4.23
N MET A 45 -5.58 5.66 3.09
CA MET A 45 -5.20 6.22 1.78
C MET A 45 -5.99 7.47 1.40
N ASP A 46 -7.31 7.43 1.60
CA ASP A 46 -8.19 8.57 1.35
C ASP A 46 -7.82 9.75 2.26
N LEU A 47 -7.57 9.50 3.55
CA LEU A 47 -7.10 10.53 4.48
C LEU A 47 -5.74 11.10 4.08
N TYR A 48 -4.79 10.26 3.66
CA TYR A 48 -3.48 10.72 3.19
C TYR A 48 -3.65 11.71 2.04
N ASN A 49 -4.40 11.34 1.00
CA ASN A 49 -4.66 12.23 -0.13
C ASN A 49 -5.37 13.54 0.28
N ARG A 50 -6.36 13.47 1.19
CA ARG A 50 -7.10 14.67 1.64
C ARG A 50 -6.22 15.66 2.38
N TYR A 51 -5.34 15.18 3.26
CA TYR A 51 -4.53 16.04 4.14
C TYR A 51 -3.14 16.38 3.59
N SER A 52 -2.67 15.69 2.56
CA SER A 52 -1.42 16.02 1.87
C SER A 52 -1.60 16.97 0.68
N ASN A 53 -2.80 17.01 0.08
CA ASN A 53 -3.02 17.65 -1.21
C ASN A 53 -3.44 19.12 -1.06
N THR A 54 -2.61 19.92 -0.38
CA THR A 54 -2.80 21.36 -0.23
C THR A 54 -2.61 22.13 -1.55
N ALA A 55 -2.08 21.48 -2.60
CA ALA A 55 -1.69 22.10 -3.87
C ALA A 55 -2.32 21.45 -5.13
N ASN A 56 -3.50 20.85 -5.02
CA ASN A 56 -4.29 20.30 -6.14
C ASN A 56 -3.46 19.51 -7.17
N THR A 57 -2.64 18.58 -6.68
CA THR A 57 -1.80 17.73 -7.52
C THR A 57 -2.62 16.55 -8.04
N ALA A 58 -2.41 16.17 -9.30
CA ALA A 58 -3.07 15.04 -9.96
C ALA A 58 -2.59 13.66 -9.47
N TYR A 59 -1.83 13.60 -8.37
CA TYR A 59 -1.10 12.41 -7.92
C TYR A 59 -1.49 12.02 -6.50
N ASN A 60 -1.43 10.71 -6.21
CA ASN A 60 -1.63 10.19 -4.85
C ASN A 60 -0.40 10.48 -3.98
N ALA A 61 -0.63 10.76 -2.70
CA ALA A 61 0.44 11.00 -1.73
C ALA A 61 1.00 9.73 -1.08
N PHE A 62 0.66 8.57 -1.62
CA PHE A 62 1.08 7.27 -1.11
C PHE A 62 1.52 6.34 -2.24
N VAL A 63 2.35 5.37 -1.87
CA VAL A 63 2.68 4.22 -2.70
C VAL A 63 2.07 2.98 -2.05
N ILE A 64 1.22 2.28 -2.80
CA ILE A 64 0.60 1.05 -2.34
C ILE A 64 1.17 -0.16 -3.08
N CYS A 65 1.57 -1.16 -2.31
CA CYS A 65 2.10 -2.39 -2.86
C CYS A 65 1.72 -3.62 -2.05
N ALA A 66 1.80 -4.79 -2.70
CA ALA A 66 1.61 -6.09 -2.08
C ALA A 66 2.69 -7.08 -2.49
N SER A 67 2.78 -8.22 -1.81
CA SER A 67 3.81 -9.25 -2.09
C SER A 67 3.58 -9.99 -3.41
N THR A 68 2.33 -10.15 -3.84
CA THR A 68 1.94 -10.88 -5.07
C THR A 68 1.08 -10.04 -5.99
N GLY A 69 1.08 -10.35 -7.29
CA GLY A 69 0.31 -9.60 -8.29
C GLY A 69 -1.19 -9.59 -8.03
N LYS A 70 -1.78 -10.73 -7.64
CA LYS A 70 -3.22 -10.80 -7.33
C LYS A 70 -3.60 -9.92 -6.13
N ALA A 71 -2.80 -9.95 -5.06
CA ALA A 71 -3.05 -9.11 -3.89
C ALA A 71 -2.88 -7.61 -4.23
N ALA A 72 -1.91 -7.27 -5.08
CA ALA A 72 -1.68 -5.90 -5.51
C ALA A 72 -2.88 -5.34 -6.27
N VAL A 73 -3.47 -6.13 -7.19
CA VAL A 73 -4.69 -5.75 -7.92
C VAL A 73 -5.85 -5.45 -6.96
N VAL A 74 -6.07 -6.28 -5.93
CA VAL A 74 -7.16 -6.09 -4.94
C VAL A 74 -7.06 -4.75 -4.22
N VAL A 75 -5.85 -4.27 -3.98
CA VAL A 75 -5.63 -3.00 -3.28
C VAL A 75 -5.45 -1.82 -4.25
N GLY A 76 -5.41 -2.05 -5.56
CA GLY A 76 -5.18 -1.01 -6.57
C GLY A 76 -3.72 -0.56 -6.67
N GLY A 77 -2.79 -1.46 -6.38
CA GLY A 77 -1.35 -1.21 -6.36
C GLY A 77 -0.54 -2.10 -7.29
N THR A 78 0.77 -2.10 -7.07
CA THR A 78 1.71 -3.01 -7.76
C THR A 78 2.45 -3.88 -6.76
N THR A 79 3.31 -4.78 -7.23
CA THR A 79 4.08 -5.63 -6.32
C THR A 79 5.22 -4.85 -5.68
N VAL A 80 5.61 -5.21 -4.44
CA VAL A 80 6.79 -4.65 -3.76
C VAL A 80 8.03 -4.77 -4.65
N HIS A 81 8.17 -5.91 -5.35
CA HIS A 81 9.27 -6.14 -6.29
C HIS A 81 9.28 -5.13 -7.44
N ALA A 82 8.11 -4.79 -7.99
CA ALA A 82 8.00 -3.80 -9.07
C ALA A 82 8.29 -2.38 -8.59
N VAL A 83 7.75 -1.98 -7.41
CA VAL A 83 8.00 -0.64 -6.84
C VAL A 83 9.49 -0.41 -6.61
N PHE A 84 10.16 -1.36 -5.95
CA PHE A 84 11.55 -1.21 -5.53
C PHE A 84 12.56 -1.79 -6.53
N LYS A 85 12.12 -2.16 -7.73
CA LYS A 85 12.95 -2.77 -8.79
C LYS A 85 13.77 -3.98 -8.31
N LEU A 86 13.17 -4.79 -7.42
CA LEU A 86 13.80 -5.99 -6.88
C LEU A 86 13.71 -7.10 -7.92
N SER A 87 14.80 -7.29 -8.66
CA SER A 87 14.90 -8.36 -9.65
C SER A 87 15.18 -9.69 -8.98
N ARG A 88 14.41 -10.73 -9.33
CA ARG A 88 14.74 -12.09 -8.90
C ARG A 88 16.03 -12.49 -9.61
N LYS A 89 17.09 -12.79 -8.85
CA LYS A 89 18.24 -13.52 -9.40
C LYS A 89 17.72 -14.89 -9.85
N THR A 90 17.54 -15.07 -11.15
CA THR A 90 17.28 -16.38 -11.74
C THR A 90 18.59 -17.17 -11.75
N THR A 91 18.94 -17.74 -10.60
CA THR A 91 19.99 -18.76 -10.53
C THR A 91 19.37 -20.09 -10.98
N GLY A 92 19.12 -20.21 -12.28
CA GLY A 92 18.64 -21.43 -12.92
C GLY A 92 19.37 -21.60 -14.24
N PRO A 93 19.74 -22.83 -14.64
CA PRO A 93 20.42 -23.05 -15.91
C PRO A 93 19.54 -22.50 -17.04
N ASN A 94 20.18 -21.77 -17.95
CA ASN A 94 19.56 -21.14 -19.12
C ASN A 94 18.86 -22.20 -19.98
N LYS A 95 17.59 -22.50 -19.68
CA LYS A 95 16.76 -23.34 -20.55
C LYS A 95 16.32 -22.47 -21.72
N GLY A 96 16.87 -22.79 -22.88
CA GLY A 96 16.75 -22.06 -24.13
C GLY A 96 15.34 -21.54 -24.41
N ARG A 97 15.28 -20.29 -24.86
CA ARG A 97 14.08 -19.66 -25.42
C ARG A 97 13.47 -20.61 -26.45
N ARG A 98 12.23 -21.06 -26.22
CA ARG A 98 11.42 -21.68 -27.28
C ARG A 98 11.12 -20.60 -28.32
N PRO A 99 11.32 -20.88 -29.62
CA PRO A 99 10.99 -19.91 -30.67
C PRO A 99 9.48 -19.68 -30.70
N GLN A 100 9.08 -18.40 -30.80
CA GLN A 100 7.72 -18.02 -31.17
C GLN A 100 7.45 -18.56 -32.58
N ARG A 101 6.39 -19.34 -32.73
CA ARG A 101 5.84 -19.65 -34.06
C ARG A 101 5.26 -18.37 -34.64
N GLN A 102 5.73 -18.01 -35.83
CA GLN A 102 5.05 -17.08 -36.73
C GLN A 102 3.75 -17.72 -37.23
#